data_AF-A0A817GXQ0-F1
#
_entry.id   AF-A0A817GXQ0-F1
#
_cell.length_a   1.000
_cell.length_b   1.000
_cell.length_c   1.000
_cell.angle_alpha   90.00
_cell.angle_beta   90.00
_cell.angle_gamma   90.00
#
_symmetry.space_group_name_H-M   'P 1'
#
loop_
_entity.id
_entity.type
_entity.pdbx_description
1 polymer ?
#
loop_
_entity_poly.entity_id
_entity_poly.type
_entity_poly.pdbx_seq_one_letter_code
_entity_poly.pdbx_strand_id
1 'polypeptide(L)'
;MLRDLLFWAAFTGHIGMAKVLILHIRCRIGAALCCTAILKNRASKTTASDKRHLYRQQAEDFEIYATDCINACYLKSERKACELMIRQVPLFGNMTCMQV
;
A
#
# COMPACT_ATOMS: atom_id res chain seq x y z
N MET A 1 -9.79 5.12 -11.66
CA MET A 1 -9.23 6.48 -11.77
C MET A 1 -8.28 6.82 -10.63
N LEU A 2 -8.73 7.03 -9.37
CA LEU A 2 -7.81 7.36 -8.26
C LEU A 2 -6.76 6.26 -7.96
N ARG A 3 -7.15 4.98 -8.07
CA ARG A 3 -6.24 3.84 -7.95
C ARG A 3 -5.08 3.92 -8.95
N ASP A 4 -5.41 4.18 -10.20
CA ASP A 4 -4.43 4.16 -11.30
C ASP A 4 -3.44 5.31 -11.13
N LEU A 5 -3.94 6.48 -10.71
CA LEU A 5 -3.11 7.64 -10.38
C LEU A 5 -2.23 7.40 -9.15
N LEU A 6 -2.73 6.70 -8.12
CA LEU A 6 -1.94 6.29 -6.96
C LEU A 6 -0.76 5.42 -7.39
N PHE A 7 -1.03 4.37 -8.17
CA PHE A 7 0.01 3.44 -8.62
C PHE A 7 1.00 4.12 -9.56
N TRP A 8 0.54 5.01 -10.43
CA TRP A 8 1.42 5.84 -11.23
C TRP A 8 2.32 6.74 -10.37
N ALA A 9 1.78 7.39 -9.34
CA ALA A 9 2.54 8.24 -8.43
C ALA A 9 3.58 7.44 -7.63
N ALA A 10 3.19 6.28 -7.10
CA ALA A 10 4.10 5.37 -6.40
C ALA A 10 5.19 4.82 -7.33
N PHE A 11 4.83 4.44 -8.56
CA PHE A 11 5.77 3.92 -9.54
C PHE A 11 6.76 4.99 -10.02
N THR A 12 6.31 6.21 -10.27
CA THR A 12 7.16 7.31 -10.75
C THR A 12 8.04 7.94 -9.66
N GLY A 13 7.73 7.70 -8.38
CA GLY A 13 8.47 8.24 -7.23
C GLY A 13 7.88 9.54 -6.65
N HIS A 14 6.68 9.95 -7.09
CA HIS A 14 5.95 11.09 -6.53
C HIS A 14 5.24 10.70 -5.22
N ILE A 15 6.01 10.33 -4.19
CA ILE A 15 5.47 9.74 -2.95
C ILE A 15 4.58 10.70 -2.17
N GLY A 16 4.87 12.01 -2.15
CA GLY A 16 4.00 12.99 -1.50
C GLY A 16 2.58 12.98 -2.09
N MET A 17 2.48 12.89 -3.42
CA MET A 17 1.19 12.76 -4.11
C MET A 17 0.52 11.43 -3.77
N ALA A 18 1.28 10.32 -3.75
CA ALA A 18 0.74 9.02 -3.39
C ALA A 18 0.17 8.98 -1.96
N LYS A 19 0.85 9.64 -0.99
CA LYS A 19 0.39 9.76 0.40
C LYS A 19 -0.92 10.55 0.53
N VAL A 20 -1.18 11.53 -0.34
CA VAL A 20 -2.47 12.25 -0.36
C VAL A 20 -3.55 11.41 -1.03
N LEU A 21 -3.25 10.82 -2.19
CA LEU A 21 -4.23 10.04 -2.97
C LEU A 21 -4.77 8.83 -2.20
N ILE A 22 -3.96 8.19 -1.37
CA ILE A 22 -4.39 7.02 -0.60
C ILE A 22 -5.52 7.35 0.38
N LEU A 23 -5.58 8.57 0.90
CA LEU A 23 -6.62 9.01 1.82
C LEU A 23 -8.01 9.05 1.15
N HIS A 24 -8.04 9.26 -0.16
CA HIS A 24 -9.29 9.34 -0.94
C HIS A 24 -9.75 7.98 -1.49
N ILE A 25 -8.97 6.91 -1.30
CA ILE A 25 -9.33 5.56 -1.75
C ILE A 25 -10.14 4.81 -0.69
N ARG A 26 -11.16 4.05 -1.12
CA ARG A 26 -12.02 3.26 -0.21
C ARG A 26 -11.30 2.05 0.42
N CYS A 27 -10.35 1.44 -0.29
CA CYS A 27 -9.59 0.27 0.19
C CYS A 27 -8.14 0.66 0.49
N ARG A 28 -7.94 1.47 1.55
CA ARG A 28 -6.63 2.07 1.87
C ARG A 28 -5.57 1.06 2.23
N ILE A 29 -5.92 0.03 3.02
CA ILE A 29 -4.98 -1.02 3.47
C ILE A 29 -4.43 -1.77 2.25
N GLY A 30 -5.31 -2.34 1.41
CA GLY A 30 -4.89 -3.01 0.18
C GLY A 30 -4.13 -2.09 -0.78
N ALA A 31 -4.55 -0.82 -0.93
CA ALA A 31 -3.84 0.15 -1.75
C ALA A 31 -2.40 0.40 -1.24
N ALA A 32 -2.24 0.51 0.08
CA ALA A 32 -0.95 0.72 0.73
C ALA A 32 -0.03 -0.49 0.51
N LEU A 33 -0.54 -1.70 0.74
CA LEU A 33 0.20 -2.94 0.50
C LEU A 33 0.62 -3.08 -0.97
N CYS A 34 -0.26 -2.74 -1.94
CA CYS A 34 0.11 -2.72 -3.34
C CYS A 34 1.24 -1.71 -3.63
N CYS A 35 1.19 -0.51 -3.03
CA CYS A 35 2.28 0.47 -3.14
C CYS A 35 3.59 -0.07 -2.56
N THR A 36 3.55 -0.74 -1.40
CA THR A 36 4.71 -1.43 -0.79
C THR A 36 5.29 -2.46 -1.75
N ALA A 37 4.46 -3.30 -2.36
CA ALA A 37 4.91 -4.32 -3.32
C ALA A 37 5.57 -3.69 -4.56
N ILE A 38 4.98 -2.62 -5.11
CA ILE A 38 5.56 -1.87 -6.25
C ILE A 38 6.93 -1.31 -5.88
N LEU A 39 7.05 -0.66 -4.73
CA LEU A 39 8.29 -0.02 -4.28
C LEU A 39 9.38 -1.05 -3.93
N LYS A 40 9.03 -2.18 -3.29
CA LYS A 40 9.96 -3.30 -3.05
C LYS A 40 10.48 -3.86 -4.38
N ASN A 41 9.62 -4.00 -5.40
CA ASN A 41 10.03 -4.43 -6.75
C ASN A 41 10.92 -3.39 -7.44
N ARG A 42 10.66 -2.10 -7.30
CA ARG A 42 11.56 -1.05 -7.81
C ARG A 42 12.92 -1.09 -7.12
N ALA A 43 12.94 -1.27 -5.80
CA ALA A 43 14.18 -1.38 -5.04
C ALA A 43 15.05 -2.55 -5.50
N SER A 44 14.46 -3.74 -5.77
CA SER A 44 15.21 -4.90 -6.24
C SER A 44 15.82 -4.71 -7.64
N LYS A 45 15.13 -3.98 -8.51
CA LYS A 45 15.61 -3.67 -9.88
C LYS A 45 16.57 -2.48 -9.96
N THR A 46 16.68 -1.67 -8.91
CA THR A 46 17.53 -0.48 -8.92
C THR A 46 18.95 -0.83 -8.53
N THR A 47 19.94 -0.49 -9.37
CA THR A 47 21.37 -0.73 -9.11
C THR A 47 22.01 0.34 -8.23
N ALA A 48 21.55 1.60 -8.35
CA ALA A 48 22.04 2.71 -7.53
C ALA A 48 21.64 2.54 -6.05
N SER A 49 22.64 2.49 -5.17
CA SER A 49 22.44 2.22 -3.74
C SER A 49 21.51 3.24 -3.08
N ASP A 50 21.75 4.54 -3.27
CA ASP A 50 20.96 5.60 -2.62
C ASP A 50 19.49 5.54 -3.01
N LYS A 51 19.21 5.33 -4.30
CA LYS A 51 17.83 5.20 -4.81
C LYS A 51 17.17 3.92 -4.30
N ARG A 52 17.92 2.82 -4.20
CA ARG A 52 17.43 1.56 -3.63
C ARG A 52 17.06 1.73 -2.15
N HIS A 53 17.88 2.41 -1.36
CA HIS A 53 17.58 2.70 0.04
C HIS A 53 16.34 3.56 0.17
N LEU A 54 16.22 4.61 -0.65
CA LEU A 54 15.03 5.46 -0.67
C LEU A 54 13.75 4.67 -0.99
N TYR A 55 13.75 3.81 -2.01
CA TYR A 55 12.57 3.00 -2.35
C TYR A 55 12.20 2.01 -1.25
N ARG A 56 13.17 1.43 -0.54
CA ARG A 56 12.90 0.55 0.61
C ARG A 56 12.25 1.30 1.75
N GLN A 57 12.80 2.47 2.11
CA GLN A 57 12.23 3.32 3.16
C GLN A 57 10.79 3.74 2.80
N GLN A 58 10.55 4.13 1.56
CA GLN A 58 9.21 4.49 1.10
C GLN A 58 8.24 3.30 1.11
N ALA A 59 8.72 2.08 0.81
CA ALA A 59 7.89 0.89 0.90
C ALA A 59 7.49 0.58 2.36
N GLU A 60 8.44 0.75 3.28
CA GLU A 60 8.26 0.59 4.72
C GLU A 60 7.25 1.61 5.27
N ASP A 61 7.32 2.88 4.85
CA ASP A 61 6.31 3.89 5.21
C ASP A 61 4.87 3.45 4.87
N PHE A 62 4.66 2.86 3.68
CA PHE A 62 3.33 2.36 3.28
C PHE A 62 2.92 1.11 4.05
N GLU A 63 3.88 0.26 4.41
CA GLU A 63 3.63 -0.96 5.20
C GLU A 63 3.25 -0.63 6.64
N ILE A 64 3.95 0.34 7.25
CA ILE A 64 3.60 0.91 8.55
C ILE A 64 2.21 1.53 8.47
N TYR A 65 1.92 2.34 7.45
CA TYR A 65 0.58 2.93 7.27
C TYR A 65 -0.53 1.86 7.18
N ALA A 66 -0.30 0.78 6.43
CA ALA A 66 -1.26 -0.32 6.32
C ALA A 66 -1.48 -1.00 7.69
N THR A 67 -0.39 -1.23 8.42
CA THR A 67 -0.36 -1.85 9.75
C THR A 67 -1.10 -0.99 10.78
N ASP A 68 -0.84 0.31 10.80
CA ASP A 68 -1.51 1.24 11.71
C ASP A 68 -3.02 1.32 11.42
N CYS A 69 -3.40 1.31 10.15
CA CYS A 69 -4.81 1.29 9.74
C CYS A 69 -5.52 0.02 10.24
N ILE A 70 -4.93 -1.16 10.05
CA ILE A 70 -5.55 -2.41 10.50
C ILE A 70 -5.56 -2.52 12.03
N ASN A 71 -4.52 -2.06 12.71
CA ASN A 71 -4.47 -2.02 14.18
C ASN A 71 -5.56 -1.12 14.75
N ALA A 72 -5.77 0.07 14.18
CA ALA A 72 -6.87 0.95 14.57
C ALA A 72 -8.26 0.32 14.33
N CYS A 73 -8.43 -0.49 13.28
CA CYS A 73 -9.66 -1.26 13.05
C CYS A 73 -9.81 -2.40 14.06
N TYR A 74 -8.72 -3.11 14.36
CA TYR A 74 -8.69 -4.24 15.29
C TYR A 74 -9.10 -3.82 16.70
N LEU A 75 -8.56 -2.69 17.19
CA LEU A 75 -8.91 -2.13 18.50
C LEU A 75 -10.40 -1.82 18.65
N LYS A 76 -11.11 -1.53 17.56
CA LYS A 76 -12.55 -1.29 17.58
C LYS A 76 -13.36 -2.57 17.47
N SER A 77 -12.94 -3.48 16.60
CA SER A 77 -13.60 -4.77 16.40
C SER A 77 -12.66 -5.72 15.67
N GLU A 78 -12.11 -6.67 16.41
CA GLU A 78 -11.27 -7.74 15.89
C GLU A 78 -11.96 -8.49 14.73
N ARG A 79 -13.20 -8.94 14.92
CA ARG A 79 -13.94 -9.70 13.90
C ARG A 79 -14.04 -8.95 12.56
N LYS A 80 -14.37 -7.66 12.60
CA LYS A 80 -14.50 -6.85 11.38
C LYS A 80 -13.13 -6.53 10.76
N ALA A 81 -12.08 -6.39 11.58
CA ALA A 81 -10.72 -6.24 11.09
C ALA A 81 -10.24 -7.49 10.34
N CYS A 82 -10.49 -8.68 10.89
CA CYS A 82 -10.21 -9.95 10.21
C CYS A 82 -10.99 -10.06 8.89
N GLU A 83 -12.29 -9.70 8.88
CA GLU A 83 -13.11 -9.67 7.66
C GLU A 83 -12.54 -8.72 6.60
N LEU A 84 -12.05 -7.54 7.00
CA LEU A 84 -11.39 -6.58 6.11
C LEU A 84 -10.14 -7.13 5.43
N MET A 85 -9.42 -8.06 6.08
CA MET A 85 -8.21 -8.69 5.54
C MET A 85 -8.51 -9.83 4.56
N ILE A 86 -9.54 -10.63 4.84
CA ILE A 86 -9.90 -11.82 4.03
C ILE A 86 -10.85 -11.51 2.87
N ARG A 87 -11.55 -10.37 2.89
CA ARG A 87 -12.46 -10.02 1.79
C ARG A 87 -11.68 -9.86 0.47
N GLN A 88 -12.29 -10.28 -0.62
CA GLN A 88 -11.78 -9.99 -1.95
C GLN A 88 -11.99 -8.52 -2.28
N VAL A 89 -10.96 -7.89 -2.85
CA VAL A 89 -11.01 -6.49 -3.27
C VAL A 89 -11.00 -6.44 -4.80
N PRO A 90 -12.15 -6.21 -5.45
CA PRO A 90 -12.24 -6.15 -6.92
C PRO A 90 -11.35 -5.06 -7.51
N LEU A 91 -11.10 -4.00 -6.74
CA LEU A 91 -10.22 -2.91 -7.13
C LEU A 91 -8.79 -3.38 -7.44
N PHE A 92 -8.36 -4.53 -6.91
CA PHE A 92 -7.02 -5.08 -7.09
C PHE A 92 -7.07 -6.48 -7.74
N GLY A 93 -8.08 -6.76 -8.57
CA GLY A 93 -8.16 -8.04 -9.28
C GLY A 93 -8.73 -9.19 -8.44
N ASN A 94 -9.68 -8.89 -7.55
CA ASN A 94 -10.33 -9.86 -6.64
C ASN A 94 -9.37 -10.57 -5.68
N MET A 95 -8.23 -9.95 -5.36
CA MET A 95 -7.28 -10.45 -4.37
C MET A 95 -7.68 -10.03 -2.96
N THR A 96 -7.26 -10.81 -1.95
CA THR A 96 -7.38 -10.45 -0.53
C THR A 96 -6.17 -9.63 -0.09
N CYS A 97 -6.30 -8.85 0.99
CA CYS A 97 -5.16 -8.08 1.51
C CYS A 97 -4.02 -8.99 2.01
N MET A 98 -4.31 -10.24 2.34
CA MET A 98 -3.33 -11.24 2.79
C MET A 98 -2.47 -11.81 1.64
N GLN A 99 -2.91 -11.68 0.39
CA GLN A 99 -2.20 -12.20 -0.79
C GLN A 99 -1.23 -11.20 -1.41
N VAL A 100 -1.34 -9.92 -1.04
CA VAL A 100 -0.52 -8.81 -1.56
C VAL A 100 0.83 -8.81 -0.88
#